data_AF-A0A354XMW5-F1
#
_entry.id   AF-A0A354XMW5-F1
#
_cell.length_a   1.000
_cell.length_b   1.000
_cell.length_c   1.000
_cell.angle_alpha   90.00
_cell.angle_beta   90.00
_cell.angle_gamma   90.00
#
_symmetry.space_group_name_H-M   'P 1'
#
loop_
_entity.id
_entity.type
_entity.pdbx_description
1 polymer ?
#
loop_
_entity_poly.entity_id
_entity_poly.type
_entity_poly.pdbx_seq_one_letter_code
_entity_poly.pdbx_strand_id
1 'polypeptide(L)'
;YSQVLCELWPEAVSGIHRLHLSERVTLDLHFGDTTERLNLLEGQVDAWFLDGFAPSKNPDMWQPELFEAMAARSRPGATFATFTCAGIVKRGLKAAGFHWKKVPGFGRKREMLAGGIEA
;
A
#
# COMPACT_ATOMS: atom_id res chain seq x y z
N TYR A 1 -1.47 -1.96 -20.68
CA TYR A 1 -1.83 -0.58 -20.31
C TYR A 1 -0.65 0.38 -20.19
N SER A 2 0.60 -0.01 -20.50
CA SER A 2 1.76 0.87 -20.31
C SER A 2 1.73 2.12 -21.19
N GLN A 3 1.43 1.99 -22.48
CA GLN A 3 1.33 3.14 -23.40
C GLN A 3 0.24 4.14 -22.96
N VAL A 4 -0.97 3.64 -22.70
CA VAL A 4 -2.11 4.44 -22.21
C VAL A 4 -1.77 5.18 -20.91
N LEU A 5 -1.09 4.51 -19.96
CA LEU A 5 -0.66 5.14 -18.72
C LEU A 5 0.33 6.29 -18.97
N CYS A 6 1.30 6.10 -19.87
CA CYS A 6 2.26 7.15 -20.21
C CYS A 6 1.59 8.35 -20.88
N GLU A 7 0.60 8.12 -21.74
CA GLU A 7 -0.15 9.17 -22.43
C GLU A 7 -1.04 9.98 -21.48
N LEU A 8 -1.60 9.33 -20.45
CA LEU A 8 -2.47 9.95 -19.46
C LEU A 8 -1.72 10.45 -18.20
N TRP A 9 -0.39 10.38 -18.17
CA TRP A 9 0.37 10.69 -16.96
C TRP A 9 0.17 12.17 -16.56
N PRO A 10 -0.26 12.46 -15.31
CA PRO A 10 -0.61 13.82 -14.90
C PRO A 10 0.63 14.67 -14.63
N GLU A 11 0.42 15.99 -14.60
CA GLU A 11 1.43 16.93 -14.10
C GLU A 11 1.75 16.67 -12.61
N ALA A 12 2.95 17.04 -12.19
CA ALA A 12 3.45 16.82 -10.82
C ALA A 12 2.85 17.81 -9.81
N VAL A 13 1.53 17.91 -9.77
CA VAL A 13 0.77 18.75 -8.84
C VAL A 13 0.25 17.86 -7.70
N SER A 14 0.38 18.32 -6.45
CA SER A 14 -0.15 17.55 -5.30
C SER A 14 -1.67 17.44 -5.39
N GLY A 15 -2.21 16.28 -5.04
CA GLY A 15 -3.65 16.02 -5.10
C GLY A 15 -3.97 14.60 -5.55
N ILE A 16 -5.22 14.41 -6.00
CA ILE A 16 -5.71 13.15 -6.53
C ILE A 16 -5.93 13.33 -8.03
N HIS A 17 -5.29 12.47 -8.82
CA HIS A 17 -5.42 12.45 -10.28
C HIS A 17 -6.09 11.15 -10.68
N ARG A 18 -7.32 11.23 -11.17
CA ARG A 18 -8.08 10.07 -11.64
C ARG A 18 -7.82 9.82 -13.11
N LEU A 19 -7.30 8.64 -13.43
CA LEU A 19 -7.06 8.18 -14.80
C LEU A 19 -8.00 7.02 -15.14
N HIS A 20 -8.71 7.14 -16.25
CA HIS A 20 -9.50 6.04 -16.81
C HIS A 20 -8.67 5.30 -17.85
N LEU A 21 -8.03 4.20 -17.43
CA LEU A 21 -7.15 3.41 -18.31
C LEU A 21 -7.96 2.55 -19.30
N SER A 22 -9.22 2.25 -18.96
CA SER A 22 -10.25 1.64 -19.80
C SER A 22 -11.62 1.79 -19.13
N GLU A 23 -12.69 1.33 -19.79
CA GLU A 23 -14.05 1.24 -19.21
C GLU A 23 -14.14 0.45 -17.88
N ARG A 24 -13.16 -0.41 -17.58
CA ARG A 24 -13.18 -1.29 -16.41
C ARG A 24 -12.07 -1.00 -15.40
N VAL A 25 -11.18 -0.05 -15.69
CA VAL A 25 -10.00 0.22 -14.86
C VAL A 25 -9.88 1.72 -14.66
N THR A 26 -10.11 2.13 -13.41
CA THR A 26 -9.84 3.49 -12.94
C THR A 26 -8.63 3.43 -12.00
N LEU A 27 -7.70 4.35 -12.18
CA LEU A 27 -6.50 4.50 -11.35
C LEU A 27 -6.53 5.89 -10.72
N ASP A 28 -6.61 5.95 -9.40
CA ASP A 28 -6.44 7.19 -8.66
C ASP A 28 -5.00 7.31 -8.17
N LEU A 29 -4.27 8.30 -8.70
CA LEU A 29 -2.91 8.63 -8.30
C LEU A 29 -2.95 9.73 -7.24
N HIS A 30 -2.54 9.40 -6.02
CA HIS A 30 -2.45 10.36 -4.93
C HIS A 30 -1.02 10.90 -4.82
N PHE A 31 -0.79 12.14 -5.25
CA PHE A 31 0.52 12.80 -5.17
C PHE A 31 0.67 13.57 -3.85
N GLY A 32 1.57 13.11 -2.99
CA GLY A 32 1.89 13.69 -1.69
C GLY A 32 2.46 12.65 -0.72
N ASP A 33 2.56 13.01 0.56
CA ASP A 33 2.92 12.06 1.62
C ASP A 33 1.88 10.92 1.70
N THR A 34 2.36 9.67 1.80
CA THR A 34 1.49 8.49 1.73
C THR A 34 0.47 8.47 2.87
N THR A 35 0.89 8.74 4.10
CA THR A 35 0.02 8.66 5.28
C THR A 35 -1.05 9.75 5.20
N GLU A 36 -0.67 10.98 4.86
CA GLU A 36 -1.64 12.06 4.65
C GLU A 36 -2.65 11.72 3.55
N ARG A 37 -2.17 11.22 2.41
CA ARG A 37 -3.03 10.90 1.27
C ARG A 37 -4.00 9.75 1.57
N LEU A 38 -3.58 8.73 2.31
CA LEU A 38 -4.45 7.63 2.74
C LEU A 38 -5.51 8.08 3.74
N ASN A 39 -5.20 9.02 4.62
CA ASN A 39 -6.19 9.59 5.54
C ASN A 39 -7.31 10.35 4.80
N LEU A 40 -7.02 10.87 3.61
CA LEU A 40 -7.98 11.55 2.74
C LEU A 40 -8.64 10.60 1.71
N LEU A 41 -8.28 9.30 1.69
CA LEU A 41 -8.83 8.36 0.74
C LEU A 41 -10.33 8.17 0.96
N GLU A 42 -11.13 8.52 -0.05
CA GLU A 42 -12.56 8.23 -0.07
C GLU A 42 -12.78 6.79 -0.55
N GLY A 43 -13.36 5.95 0.30
CA GLY A 43 -13.64 4.55 0.00
C GLY A 43 -12.93 3.57 0.93
N GLN A 44 -12.96 2.30 0.55
CA GLN A 44 -12.33 1.22 1.31
C GLN A 44 -11.56 0.29 0.37
N VAL A 45 -10.51 -0.33 0.90
CA VAL A 45 -9.53 -1.15 0.18
C VAL A 45 -9.71 -2.62 0.51
N ASP A 46 -9.80 -3.45 -0.53
CA ASP A 46 -9.87 -4.92 -0.43
C ASP A 46 -8.49 -5.58 -0.36
N ALA A 47 -7.48 -4.99 -1.02
CA ALA A 47 -6.13 -5.53 -1.07
C ALA A 47 -5.08 -4.42 -1.13
N TRP A 48 -4.07 -4.53 -0.26
CA TRP A 48 -2.94 -3.61 -0.19
C TRP A 48 -1.69 -4.20 -0.81
N PHE A 49 -1.11 -3.45 -1.74
CA PHE A 49 0.27 -3.63 -2.16
C PHE A 49 1.14 -2.69 -1.33
N LEU A 50 1.65 -3.20 -0.21
CA LEU A 50 2.49 -2.43 0.70
C LEU A 50 3.93 -2.45 0.17
N ASP A 51 4.20 -1.52 -0.74
CA ASP A 51 5.46 -1.42 -1.47
C ASP A 51 6.10 -0.03 -1.28
N GLY A 52 7.39 0.05 -1.61
CA GLY A 52 8.21 1.25 -1.45
C GLY A 52 9.68 0.88 -1.28
N PHE A 53 10.53 1.88 -1.00
CA PHE A 53 11.92 1.57 -0.68
C PHE A 53 12.02 0.76 0.62
N ALA A 54 13.06 -0.08 0.72
CA ALA A 54 13.32 -0.86 1.93
C ALA A 54 13.29 0.06 3.17
N PRO A 55 12.80 -0.40 4.33
CA PRO A 55 12.70 0.43 5.53
C PRO A 55 14.01 1.09 5.98
N SER A 56 15.17 0.51 5.65
CA SER A 56 16.48 1.11 5.91
C SER A 56 16.86 2.26 4.99
N LYS A 57 16.12 2.46 3.88
CA LYS A 57 16.35 3.49 2.86
C LYS A 57 15.31 4.61 2.89
N ASN A 58 14.09 4.31 3.34
CA ASN A 58 13.02 5.29 3.49
C ASN A 58 12.27 5.07 4.81
N PRO A 59 12.91 5.25 5.97
CA PRO A 59 12.31 4.95 7.27
C PRO A 59 11.07 5.80 7.56
N ASP A 60 11.01 7.02 7.03
CA ASP A 60 9.93 7.99 7.28
C ASP A 60 8.57 7.52 6.75
N MET A 61 8.55 6.67 5.73
CA MET A 61 7.32 6.03 5.27
C MET A 61 6.81 4.96 6.24
N TRP A 62 7.69 4.19 6.87
CA TRP A 62 7.32 2.98 7.63
C TRP A 62 7.01 3.26 9.10
N GLN A 63 6.19 4.29 9.34
CA GLN A 63 5.79 4.73 10.66
C GLN A 63 4.44 4.10 11.08
N PRO A 64 4.15 4.01 12.40
CA PRO A 64 2.88 3.47 12.91
C PRO A 64 1.63 4.03 12.22
N GLU A 65 1.63 5.33 11.96
CA GLU A 65 0.51 6.09 11.40
C GLU A 65 0.13 5.60 10.00
N LEU A 66 1.11 5.13 9.20
CA LEU A 66 0.84 4.51 7.90
C LEU A 66 0.00 3.23 8.07
N PHE A 67 0.40 2.36 8.99
CA PHE A 67 -0.29 1.07 9.20
C PHE A 67 -1.69 1.27 9.78
N GLU A 68 -1.85 2.26 10.66
CA GLU A 68 -3.15 2.68 11.20
C GLU A 68 -4.07 3.24 10.10
N ALA A 69 -3.55 4.12 9.24
CA ALA A 69 -4.29 4.63 8.09
C ALA A 69 -4.71 3.50 7.13
N MET A 70 -3.82 2.53 6.86
CA MET A 70 -4.15 1.35 6.08
C MET A 70 -5.28 0.53 6.70
N ALA A 71 -5.22 0.25 8.00
CA ALA A 71 -6.27 -0.47 8.72
C ALA A 71 -7.61 0.28 8.66
N ALA A 72 -7.61 1.59 8.91
CA ALA A 72 -8.81 2.42 8.88
C ALA A 72 -9.48 2.47 7.50
N ARG A 73 -8.70 2.35 6.42
CA ARG A 73 -9.20 2.31 5.04
C ARG A 73 -9.44 0.91 4.51
N SER A 74 -9.19 -0.13 5.30
CA SER A 74 -9.42 -1.51 4.89
C SER A 74 -10.89 -1.87 4.99
N ARG A 75 -11.41 -2.61 4.00
CA ARG A 75 -12.66 -3.35 4.20
C ARG A 75 -12.43 -4.47 5.23
N PRO A 76 -13.49 -4.90 5.95
CA PRO A 76 -13.40 -6.16 6.69
C PRO A 76 -12.99 -7.30 5.74
N GLY A 77 -12.00 -8.09 6.15
CA GLY A 77 -11.42 -9.15 5.34
C GLY A 77 -10.37 -8.69 4.31
N ALA A 78 -9.99 -7.41 4.30
CA ALA A 78 -8.97 -6.93 3.39
C ALA A 78 -7.61 -7.61 3.60
N THR A 79 -6.87 -7.78 2.52
CA THR A 79 -5.57 -8.45 2.53
C THR A 79 -4.42 -7.47 2.28
N PHE A 80 -3.20 -7.88 2.60
CA PHE A 80 -2.00 -7.16 2.20
C PHE A 80 -0.89 -8.13 1.80
N ALA A 81 0.04 -7.64 0.98
CA ALA A 81 1.33 -8.26 0.76
C ALA A 81 2.44 -7.20 0.74
N THR A 82 3.62 -7.54 1.24
CA THR A 82 4.82 -6.70 1.15
C THR A 82 6.07 -7.51 0.95
N PHE A 83 7.02 -6.96 0.20
CA PHE A 83 8.31 -7.58 -0.01
C PHE A 83 9.09 -7.70 1.30
N THR A 84 8.97 -6.77 2.25
CA THR A 84 9.86 -6.68 3.42
C THR A 84 9.42 -7.54 4.61
N CYS A 85 10.38 -8.15 5.32
CA CYS A 85 10.16 -8.87 6.58
C CYS A 85 10.71 -8.11 7.81
N ALA A 86 10.94 -6.80 7.67
CA ALA A 86 11.53 -5.97 8.71
C ALA A 86 10.72 -6.00 10.01
N GLY A 87 11.42 -5.92 11.15
CA GLY A 87 10.81 -5.98 12.48
C GLY A 87 9.78 -4.87 12.72
N ILE A 88 10.08 -3.65 12.25
CA ILE A 88 9.18 -2.49 12.38
C ILE A 88 7.86 -2.72 11.64
N VAL A 89 7.92 -3.22 10.41
CA VAL A 89 6.74 -3.51 9.57
C VAL A 89 5.87 -4.60 10.20
N LYS A 90 6.48 -5.70 10.67
CA LYS A 90 5.73 -6.78 11.36
C LYS A 90 5.02 -6.30 12.62
N ARG A 91 5.69 -5.47 13.43
CA ARG A 91 5.10 -4.94 14.66
C ARG A 91 4.02 -3.90 14.37
N GLY A 92 4.26 -3.00 13.41
CA GLY A 92 3.31 -1.99 12.99
C GLY A 92 2.03 -2.59 12.42
N LEU A 93 2.14 -3.53 11.48
CA LEU A 93 0.98 -4.27 10.94
C LEU A 93 0.18 -4.97 12.04
N LYS A 94 0.87 -5.67 12.96
CA LYS A 94 0.20 -6.34 14.09
C LYS A 94 -0.50 -5.34 15.01
N ALA A 95 0.15 -4.23 15.33
CA ALA A 95 -0.42 -3.19 16.20
C ALA A 95 -1.66 -2.53 15.57
N ALA A 96 -1.67 -2.35 14.25
CA ALA A 96 -2.80 -1.83 13.49
C ALA A 96 -3.94 -2.85 13.27
N GLY A 97 -3.82 -4.08 13.78
CA GLY A 97 -4.87 -5.11 13.70
C GLY A 97 -4.73 -6.09 12.53
N PHE A 98 -3.67 -6.02 11.74
CA PHE A 98 -3.41 -7.02 10.70
C PHE A 98 -2.77 -8.29 11.28
N HIS A 99 -3.30 -9.43 10.86
CA HIS A 99 -2.64 -10.72 11.00
C HIS A 99 -1.67 -10.90 9.84
N TRP A 100 -0.47 -11.43 10.11
CA TRP A 100 0.53 -11.67 9.07
C TRP A 100 1.18 -13.03 9.22
N LYS A 101 1.62 -13.56 8.08
CA LYS A 101 2.46 -14.76 7.99
C LYS A 101 3.65 -14.48 7.08
N LYS A 102 4.75 -15.17 7.36
CA LYS A 102 5.87 -15.26 6.43
C LYS A 102 5.49 -16.23 5.31
N VAL A 103 5.74 -15.83 4.08
CA VAL A 103 5.58 -16.68 2.89
C VAL A 103 6.89 -16.71 2.11
N PRO A 104 7.14 -17.74 1.27
CA PRO A 104 8.34 -17.80 0.45
C PRO A 104 8.52 -16.51 -0.37
N GLY A 105 9.71 -15.92 -0.32
CA GLY A 105 10.02 -14.77 -1.15
C GLY A 105 10.31 -15.17 -2.61
N PHE A 106 10.38 -14.19 -3.49
CA PHE A 106 10.72 -14.42 -4.90
C PHE A 106 12.24 -14.41 -5.13
N GLY A 107 12.72 -15.32 -5.98
CA GLY A 107 14.12 -15.40 -6.40
C GLY A 107 15.08 -15.67 -5.24
N ARG A 108 16.07 -14.81 -5.04
CA ARG A 108 17.06 -14.92 -3.94
C ARG A 108 16.48 -14.54 -2.57
N LYS A 109 15.26 -14.01 -2.53
CA LYS A 109 14.66 -13.54 -1.29
C LYS A 109 14.02 -14.71 -0.56
N ARG A 110 14.49 -14.97 0.67
CA ARG A 110 14.03 -16.10 1.46
C ARG A 110 12.57 -15.98 1.87
N GLU A 111 12.16 -14.81 2.34
CA GLU A 111 10.83 -14.59 2.93
C GLU A 111 10.27 -13.22 2.54
N MET A 112 8.94 -13.15 2.44
CA MET A 112 8.14 -11.93 2.37
C MET A 112 6.93 -12.06 3.32
N LEU A 113 6.14 -10.99 3.48
CA LEU A 113 4.96 -11.01 4.34
C LEU A 113 3.67 -10.92 3.50
N ALA A 114 2.68 -11.68 3.93
CA ALA A 114 1.30 -11.57 3.47
C ALA A 114 0.35 -11.76 4.64
N GLY A 115 -0.85 -11.20 4.55
CA GLY A 115 -1.81 -11.23 5.65
C GLY A 115 -3.10 -10.50 5.34
N GLY A 116 -3.84 -10.16 6.39
CA GLY A 116 -5.11 -9.45 6.28
C GLY A 116 -5.67 -9.03 7.64
N ILE A 117 -6.75 -8.26 7.60
CA ILE A 117 -7.53 -7.85 8.77
C ILE A 117 -8.80 -8.70 8.88
N GLU A 118 -9.35 -8.85 10.08
CA GLU A 118 -10.57 -9.63 10.29
C GLU A 118 -11.75 -9.10 9.47
N ALA A 119 -12.68 -10.01 9.17
CA ALA A 119 -13.95 -9.73 8.47
C ALA A 119 -15.06 -9.33 9.45
#